data_AF-A0A1Q5L294-F1
#
_entry.id   AF-A0A1Q5L294-F1
#
_cell.length_a   1.000
_cell.length_b   1.000
_cell.length_c   1.000
_cell.angle_alpha   90.00
_cell.angle_beta   90.00
_cell.angle_gamma   90.00
#
_symmetry.space_group_name_H-M   'P 1'
#
loop_
_entity.id
_entity.type
_entity.pdbx_description
1 polymer ?
#
loop_
_entity_poly.entity_id
_entity_poly.type
_entity_poly.pdbx_seq_one_letter_code
_entity_poly.pdbx_strand_id
1 'polypeptide(L)'
;MSRSAVAATRLLGVGLTTAVAVGLAAAPASAAPDVPPIFIEGNPALTCPAGGEGLRVPPTDAEYEVELENGETGVLNVDISDDGTLLTFSIDLGGEIAVRSVTVKGGPNANRYVYDAANGFPNGTTGDDDLVSPLNPGGNIPEISHIDFCFIPSDYDNGNGNGGGTA
;
A
#
# COMPACT_ATOMS: atom_id res chain seq x y z
N MET A 1 -10.08 -89.61 27.48
CA MET A 1 -8.77 -89.17 26.95
C MET A 1 -8.97 -87.76 26.40
N SER A 2 -8.32 -86.80 27.04
CA SER A 2 -8.56 -85.36 26.93
C SER A 2 -8.11 -84.78 25.58
N ARG A 3 -8.87 -83.83 25.02
CA ARG A 3 -8.55 -83.12 23.78
C ARG A 3 -8.14 -81.66 24.05
N SER A 4 -6.91 -81.37 23.63
CA SER A 4 -6.38 -80.17 22.94
C SER A 4 -6.58 -78.76 23.53
N ALA A 5 -5.43 -78.11 23.72
CA ALA A 5 -5.25 -76.68 23.95
C ALA A 5 -5.46 -75.85 22.67
N VAL A 6 -5.88 -74.58 22.83
CA VAL A 6 -5.61 -73.50 21.86
C VAL A 6 -5.34 -72.20 22.62
N ALA A 7 -4.14 -71.66 22.41
CA ALA A 7 -3.73 -70.32 22.81
C ALA A 7 -4.15 -69.30 21.74
N ALA A 8 -4.63 -68.12 22.14
CA ALA A 8 -4.94 -67.02 21.23
C ALA A 8 -4.13 -65.78 21.62
N THR A 9 -3.05 -65.54 20.88
CA THR A 9 -2.26 -64.30 20.89
C THR A 9 -2.74 -63.41 19.75
N ARG A 10 -3.20 -62.19 20.05
CA ARG A 10 -3.31 -61.08 19.08
C ARG A 10 -3.13 -59.76 19.82
N LEU A 11 -1.97 -59.13 19.68
CA LEU A 11 -1.82 -57.69 19.87
C LEU A 11 -1.28 -57.10 18.57
N LEU A 12 -2.18 -56.46 17.82
CA LEU A 12 -1.87 -55.60 16.68
C LEU A 12 -1.70 -54.19 17.22
N GLY A 13 -0.64 -53.49 16.79
CA GLY A 13 -0.48 -52.08 17.14
C GLY A 13 0.88 -51.51 16.77
N VAL A 14 1.21 -51.48 15.47
CA VAL A 14 2.31 -50.63 14.98
C VAL A 14 1.66 -49.33 14.50
N GLY A 15 1.68 -48.33 15.38
CA GLY A 15 1.23 -46.96 15.07
C GLY A 15 2.28 -46.24 14.23
N LEU A 16 1.91 -45.91 13.00
CA LEU A 16 2.70 -45.09 12.07
C LEU A 16 2.51 -43.60 12.45
N THR A 17 3.46 -43.02 13.18
CA THR A 17 3.48 -41.58 13.47
C THR A 17 4.08 -40.81 12.28
N THR A 18 3.24 -40.28 11.41
CA THR A 18 3.62 -39.28 10.41
C THR A 18 3.79 -37.92 11.10
N ALA A 19 5.04 -37.48 11.26
CA ALA A 19 5.34 -36.11 11.67
C ALA A 19 5.10 -35.17 10.48
N VAL A 20 4.05 -34.34 10.56
CA VAL A 20 3.83 -33.24 9.63
C VAL A 20 4.72 -32.07 10.07
N ALA A 21 5.81 -31.83 9.35
CA ALA A 21 6.60 -30.62 9.52
C ALA A 21 5.89 -29.47 8.81
N VAL A 22 5.24 -28.60 9.57
CA VAL A 22 4.68 -27.34 9.07
C VAL A 22 5.83 -26.34 8.97
N GLY A 23 6.37 -26.17 7.76
CA GLY A 23 7.31 -25.09 7.46
C GLY A 23 6.57 -23.77 7.40
N LEU A 24 6.67 -22.95 8.45
CA LEU A 24 6.33 -21.53 8.36
C LEU A 24 7.39 -20.87 7.48
N ALA A 25 7.04 -20.60 6.22
CA ALA A 25 7.78 -19.64 5.41
C ALA A 25 7.56 -18.26 6.02
N ALA A 26 8.56 -17.73 6.72
CA ALA A 26 8.60 -16.33 7.08
C ALA A 26 8.79 -15.54 5.79
N ALA A 27 7.70 -15.03 5.21
CA ALA A 27 7.78 -13.93 4.27
C ALA A 27 8.36 -12.70 5.01
N PRO A 28 9.12 -11.83 4.34
CA PRO A 28 9.50 -10.56 4.94
C PRO A 28 8.24 -9.85 5.43
N ALA A 29 8.28 -9.35 6.66
CA ALA A 29 7.25 -8.45 7.17
C ALA A 29 7.50 -7.08 6.51
N SER A 30 7.05 -6.91 5.27
CA SER A 30 6.80 -5.58 4.73
C SER A 30 5.68 -4.97 5.56
N ALA A 31 5.79 -3.69 5.91
CA ALA A 31 4.66 -3.00 6.50
C ALA A 31 3.52 -3.01 5.46
N ALA A 32 2.28 -3.04 5.93
CA ALA A 32 1.18 -2.81 5.00
C ALA A 32 1.06 -1.29 4.82
N PRO A 33 0.68 -0.81 3.62
CA PRO A 33 0.41 0.61 3.42
C PRO A 33 -0.62 1.10 4.44
N ASP A 34 -0.54 2.38 4.79
CA ASP A 34 -1.41 2.98 5.82
C ASP A 34 -2.90 2.87 5.49
N VAL A 35 -3.23 2.87 4.19
CA VAL A 35 -4.60 2.67 3.69
C VAL A 35 -4.72 1.48 2.73
N PRO A 36 -5.83 0.72 2.77
CA PRO A 36 -6.02 -0.38 1.85
C PRO A 36 -6.21 0.12 0.40
N PRO A 37 -5.68 -0.59 -0.62
CA PRO A 37 -5.85 -0.21 -2.00
C PRO A 37 -7.28 -0.46 -2.51
N ILE A 38 -7.76 0.46 -3.33
CA ILE A 38 -8.96 0.29 -4.15
C ILE A 38 -8.51 -0.14 -5.55
N PHE A 39 -8.91 -1.35 -5.96
CA PHE A 39 -8.65 -1.86 -7.31
C PHE A 39 -9.43 -1.05 -8.36
N ILE A 40 -8.73 -0.65 -9.41
CA ILE A 40 -9.30 0.02 -10.59
C ILE A 40 -8.91 -0.76 -11.83
N GLU A 41 -9.91 -1.18 -12.60
CA GLU A 41 -9.69 -1.86 -13.87
C GLU A 41 -9.18 -0.88 -14.94
N GLY A 42 -8.18 -1.32 -15.71
CA GLY A 42 -7.67 -0.55 -16.84
C GLY A 42 -6.68 0.56 -16.46
N ASN A 43 -6.56 1.55 -17.34
CA ASN A 43 -5.69 2.71 -17.19
C ASN A 43 -6.52 3.96 -16.90
N PRO A 44 -6.89 4.23 -15.63
CA PRO A 44 -7.69 5.39 -15.31
C PRO A 44 -6.97 6.68 -15.74
N ALA A 45 -7.75 7.66 -16.21
CA ALA A 45 -7.24 9.01 -16.35
C ALA A 45 -6.87 9.56 -14.97
N LEU A 46 -5.85 10.42 -14.92
CA LEU A 46 -5.58 11.21 -13.72
C LEU A 46 -6.81 12.09 -13.46
N THR A 47 -7.41 11.94 -12.28
CA THR A 47 -8.59 12.71 -11.88
C THR A 47 -8.56 12.83 -10.37
N CYS A 48 -8.58 14.08 -9.89
CA CYS A 48 -8.54 14.38 -8.47
C CYS A 48 -9.93 14.65 -7.91
N PRO A 49 -10.17 14.34 -6.62
CA PRO A 49 -11.34 14.81 -5.90
C PRO A 49 -11.45 16.34 -5.96
N ALA A 50 -12.63 16.87 -5.65
CA ALA A 50 -12.87 18.31 -5.65
C ALA A 50 -11.86 19.06 -4.75
N GLY A 51 -11.30 20.15 -5.27
CA GLY A 51 -10.27 20.93 -4.58
C GLY A 51 -8.87 20.30 -4.62
N GLY A 52 -8.69 19.19 -5.35
CA GLY A 52 -7.38 18.57 -5.54
C GLY A 52 -6.79 18.81 -6.91
N GLU A 53 -5.46 18.87 -6.97
CA GLU A 53 -4.68 19.10 -8.18
C GLU A 53 -3.76 17.92 -8.47
N GLY A 54 -3.55 17.63 -9.75
CA GLY A 54 -2.97 16.36 -10.18
C GLY A 54 -1.56 16.46 -10.75
N LEU A 55 -0.69 15.54 -10.36
CA LEU A 55 0.63 15.33 -10.98
C LEU A 55 0.81 13.87 -11.33
N ARG A 56 1.22 13.60 -12.57
CA ARG A 56 1.68 12.27 -13.00
C ARG A 56 3.20 12.25 -13.05
N VAL A 57 3.80 11.27 -12.40
CA VAL A 57 5.26 11.10 -12.35
C VAL A 57 5.70 9.73 -12.88
N PRO A 58 6.91 9.64 -13.48
CA PRO A 58 7.51 8.35 -13.81
C PRO A 58 7.87 7.55 -12.53
N PRO A 59 8.04 6.21 -12.66
CA PRO A 59 8.45 5.34 -11.55
C PRO A 59 9.97 5.40 -11.37
N THR A 60 10.48 6.53 -10.91
CA THR A 60 11.91 6.75 -10.67
C THR A 60 12.12 7.54 -9.39
N ASP A 61 13.17 7.23 -8.65
CA ASP A 61 13.58 7.99 -7.47
C ASP A 61 13.85 9.44 -7.85
N ALA A 62 13.05 10.36 -7.32
CA ALA A 62 13.10 11.76 -7.70
C ALA A 62 12.35 12.65 -6.71
N GLU A 63 12.75 13.92 -6.72
CA GLU A 63 12.04 15.02 -6.05
C GLU A 63 11.25 15.83 -7.09
N TYR A 64 10.04 16.25 -6.72
CA TYR A 64 9.19 17.09 -7.54
C TYR A 64 8.72 18.31 -6.76
N GLU A 65 9.07 19.50 -7.25
CA GLU A 65 8.48 20.75 -6.76
C GLU A 65 7.02 20.82 -7.22
N VAL A 66 6.11 21.06 -6.27
CA VAL A 66 4.68 21.16 -6.50
C VAL A 66 4.21 22.52 -6.02
N GLU A 67 3.52 23.25 -6.89
CA GLU A 67 2.83 24.50 -6.59
C GLU A 67 1.36 24.32 -6.97
N LEU A 68 0.46 24.58 -6.01
CA LEU A 68 -0.99 24.54 -6.22
C LEU A 68 -1.49 25.88 -6.78
N GLU A 69 -2.67 25.89 -7.39
CA GLU A 69 -3.30 27.10 -7.95
C GLU A 69 -3.53 28.21 -6.91
N ASN A 70 -3.62 27.87 -5.62
CA ASN A 70 -3.73 28.82 -4.52
C ASN A 70 -2.38 29.40 -4.05
N GLY A 71 -1.26 28.96 -4.63
CA GLY A 71 0.10 29.40 -4.32
C GLY A 71 0.80 28.64 -3.19
N GLU A 72 0.17 27.62 -2.61
CA GLU A 72 0.83 26.75 -1.64
C GLU A 72 1.83 25.84 -2.35
N THR A 73 2.95 25.58 -1.68
CA THR A 73 4.07 24.84 -2.28
C THR A 73 4.55 23.69 -1.40
N GLY A 74 5.15 22.69 -2.02
CA GLY A 74 5.84 21.60 -1.33
C GLY A 74 6.74 20.80 -2.26
N VAL A 75 7.56 19.94 -1.67
CA VAL A 75 8.44 19.02 -2.39
C VAL A 75 7.97 17.60 -2.14
N LEU A 76 7.61 16.89 -3.20
CA LEU A 76 7.31 15.47 -3.19
C LEU A 76 8.59 14.68 -3.41
N ASN A 77 8.93 13.82 -2.45
CA ASN A 77 9.92 12.77 -2.60
C ASN A 77 9.23 11.48 -3.04
N VAL A 78 9.75 10.85 -4.09
CA VAL A 78 9.32 9.54 -4.59
C VAL A 78 10.51 8.60 -4.52
N ASP A 79 10.30 7.44 -3.88
CA ASP A 79 11.25 6.35 -3.81
C ASP A 79 10.59 5.07 -4.34
N ILE A 80 11.26 4.40 -5.27
CA ILE A 80 10.81 3.14 -5.89
C ILE A 80 11.75 2.02 -5.45
N SER A 81 11.19 0.87 -5.07
CA SER A 81 12.01 -0.29 -4.72
C SER A 81 12.94 -0.72 -5.85
N ASP A 82 14.05 -1.38 -5.53
CA ASP A 82 15.03 -1.88 -6.52
C ASP A 82 14.42 -2.78 -7.61
N ASP A 83 13.32 -3.46 -7.31
CA ASP A 83 12.58 -4.31 -8.25
C ASP A 83 11.45 -3.59 -9.00
N GLY A 84 11.26 -2.28 -8.77
CA GLY A 84 10.29 -1.46 -9.46
C GLY A 84 8.83 -1.69 -9.03
N THR A 85 8.58 -2.41 -7.93
CA THR A 85 7.23 -2.87 -7.57
C THR A 85 6.56 -2.11 -6.44
N LEU A 86 7.34 -1.51 -5.54
CA LEU A 86 6.86 -0.74 -4.38
C LEU A 86 7.18 0.73 -4.56
N LEU A 87 6.27 1.57 -4.06
CA LEU A 87 6.38 3.01 -3.97
C LEU A 87 6.40 3.41 -2.49
N THR A 88 7.34 4.29 -2.15
CA THR A 88 7.27 5.13 -0.95
C THR A 88 7.22 6.59 -1.41
N PHE A 89 6.44 7.42 -0.73
CA PHE A 89 6.48 8.85 -0.98
C PHE A 89 6.44 9.64 0.32
N SER A 90 6.97 10.86 0.27
CA SER A 90 6.81 11.82 1.36
C SER A 90 6.79 13.27 0.85
N ILE A 91 6.21 14.17 1.63
CA ILE A 91 6.28 15.61 1.45
C ILE A 91 7.29 16.17 2.45
N ASP A 92 8.20 17.01 1.97
CA ASP A 92 9.19 17.66 2.83
C ASP A 92 8.54 18.45 3.98
N LEU A 93 9.22 18.45 5.12
CA LEU A 93 8.80 19.20 6.30
C LEU A 93 8.71 20.70 5.97
N GLY A 94 7.58 21.31 6.32
CA GLY A 94 7.31 22.71 6.04
C GLY A 94 6.58 22.97 4.71
N GLY A 95 6.32 21.92 3.93
CA GLY A 95 5.40 22.00 2.79
C GLY A 95 3.97 22.35 3.23
N GLU A 96 3.28 23.10 2.39
CA GLU A 96 1.91 23.57 2.58
C GLU A 96 0.90 22.70 1.81
N ILE A 97 1.33 21.51 1.37
CA ILE A 97 0.52 20.58 0.58
C ILE A 97 0.45 19.20 1.25
N ALA A 98 -0.64 18.49 0.99
CA ALA A 98 -0.82 17.11 1.42
C ALA A 98 -1.34 16.26 0.24
N VAL A 99 -1.08 14.95 0.30
CA VAL A 99 -1.59 14.01 -0.70
C VAL A 99 -2.96 13.50 -0.28
N ARG A 100 -3.94 13.68 -1.17
CA ARG A 100 -5.33 13.22 -1.02
C ARG A 100 -5.55 11.84 -1.62
N SER A 101 -4.85 11.51 -2.69
CA SER A 101 -4.85 10.17 -3.25
C SER A 101 -3.61 9.88 -4.08
N VAL A 102 -3.27 8.61 -4.15
CA VAL A 102 -2.21 8.07 -5.02
C VAL A 102 -2.79 6.96 -5.87
N THR A 103 -2.57 7.00 -7.17
CA THR A 103 -2.90 5.89 -8.08
C THR A 103 -1.60 5.29 -8.60
N VAL A 104 -1.33 4.05 -8.21
CA VAL A 104 -0.14 3.30 -8.66
C VAL A 104 -0.54 2.41 -9.83
N LYS A 105 -0.05 2.74 -11.02
CA LYS A 105 -0.37 2.01 -12.24
C LYS A 105 0.72 0.99 -12.57
N GLY A 106 0.35 -0.29 -12.67
CA GLY A 106 1.22 -1.36 -13.18
C GLY A 106 0.44 -2.36 -14.04
N GLY A 107 1.08 -2.95 -15.05
CA GLY A 107 0.41 -3.92 -15.94
C GLY A 107 -0.92 -3.40 -16.53
N PRO A 108 -2.01 -4.19 -16.53
CA PRO A 108 -3.30 -3.77 -17.10
C PRO A 108 -4.18 -2.90 -16.18
N ASN A 109 -3.92 -2.85 -14.87
CA ASN A 109 -4.84 -2.26 -13.87
C ASN A 109 -4.13 -1.22 -12.98
N ALA A 110 -4.85 -0.58 -12.06
CA ALA A 110 -4.29 0.34 -11.07
C ALA A 110 -4.80 0.05 -9.66
N ASN A 111 -4.01 0.38 -8.64
CA ASN A 111 -4.46 0.49 -7.27
C ASN A 111 -4.54 1.96 -6.90
N ARG A 112 -5.60 2.36 -6.21
CA ARG A 112 -5.75 3.72 -5.68
C ARG A 112 -5.83 3.71 -4.17
N TYR A 113 -5.02 4.56 -3.57
CA TYR A 113 -4.93 4.83 -2.14
C TYR A 113 -5.58 6.18 -1.88
N VAL A 114 -6.52 6.28 -0.94
CA VAL A 114 -7.29 7.50 -0.67
C VAL A 114 -7.10 7.90 0.78
N TYR A 115 -6.55 9.09 0.99
CA TYR A 115 -6.25 9.65 2.30
C TYR A 115 -7.31 10.70 2.64
N ASP A 116 -8.44 10.20 3.13
CA ASP A 116 -9.57 11.02 3.56
C ASP A 116 -10.00 10.71 4.99
N ALA A 117 -10.99 11.46 5.49
CA ALA A 117 -11.51 11.28 6.84
C ALA A 117 -12.04 9.86 7.11
N ALA A 118 -12.53 9.16 6.08
CA ALA A 118 -13.04 7.79 6.23
C ALA A 118 -11.90 6.79 6.45
N ASN A 119 -10.70 7.11 5.98
CA ASN A 119 -9.48 6.30 6.17
C ASN A 119 -8.57 6.84 7.29
N GLY A 120 -9.00 7.85 8.06
CA GLY A 120 -8.23 8.41 9.19
C GLY A 120 -7.35 9.62 8.84
N PHE A 121 -7.44 10.11 7.61
CA PHE A 121 -6.61 11.20 7.07
C PHE A 121 -7.51 12.39 6.62
N PRO A 122 -8.19 13.09 7.54
CA PRO A 122 -9.12 14.17 7.17
C PRO A 122 -8.45 15.25 6.30
N ASN A 123 -7.18 15.53 6.57
CA ASN A 123 -6.38 16.56 5.90
C ASN A 123 -5.40 15.97 4.86
N GLY A 124 -5.62 14.72 4.42
CA GLY A 124 -4.65 14.00 3.60
C GLY A 124 -3.48 13.44 4.43
N THR A 125 -2.44 12.99 3.72
CA THR A 125 -1.20 12.50 4.32
C THR A 125 0.01 13.22 3.73
N THR A 126 1.10 13.31 4.50
CA THR A 126 2.41 13.78 4.02
C THR A 126 3.31 12.62 3.60
N GLY A 127 2.86 11.38 3.65
CA GLY A 127 3.63 10.22 3.20
C GLY A 127 2.90 8.91 3.43
N ASP A 128 3.34 7.88 2.71
CA ASP A 128 2.95 6.48 2.90
C ASP A 128 4.03 5.60 2.23
N ASP A 129 4.11 4.34 2.63
CA ASP A 129 5.09 3.37 2.16
C ASP A 129 4.44 2.04 1.73
N ASP A 130 5.23 1.18 1.10
CA ASP A 130 4.78 -0.13 0.63
C ASP A 130 3.56 -0.09 -0.34
N LEU A 131 3.38 1.03 -1.07
CA LEU A 131 2.33 1.18 -2.09
C LEU A 131 2.65 0.33 -3.32
N VAL A 132 1.68 -0.46 -3.75
CA VAL A 132 1.88 -1.45 -4.84
C VAL A 132 0.82 -1.35 -5.92
N SER A 133 1.19 -1.73 -7.15
CA SER A 133 0.23 -1.94 -8.24
C SER A 133 -0.55 -3.27 -8.08
N PRO A 134 -1.71 -3.47 -8.75
CA PRO A 134 -2.44 -4.72 -8.64
C PRO A 134 -1.68 -5.88 -9.28
N LEU A 135 -1.93 -7.10 -8.77
CA LEU A 135 -1.46 -8.32 -9.43
C LEU A 135 -1.95 -8.36 -10.88
N ASN A 136 -1.06 -8.77 -11.79
CA ASN A 136 -1.43 -9.08 -13.16
C ASN A 136 -2.24 -10.40 -13.22
N PRO A 137 -2.88 -10.75 -14.36
CA PRO A 137 -3.65 -11.98 -14.49
C PRO A 137 -2.85 -13.28 -14.20
N GLY A 138 -1.52 -13.21 -14.23
CA GLY A 138 -0.62 -14.31 -13.85
C GLY A 138 -0.33 -14.42 -12.35
N GLY A 139 -0.88 -13.53 -11.52
CA GLY A 139 -0.69 -13.51 -10.07
C GLY A 139 0.61 -12.84 -9.60
N ASN A 140 1.36 -12.18 -10.50
CA ASN A 140 2.59 -11.49 -10.15
C ASN A 140 2.34 -9.98 -9.98
N ILE A 141 3.12 -9.33 -9.11
CA ILE A 141 3.15 -7.87 -9.00
C ILE A 141 3.92 -7.34 -10.22
N PRO A 142 3.29 -6.55 -11.11
CA PRO A 142 4.00 -5.94 -12.22
C PRO A 142 4.82 -4.73 -11.74
N GLU A 143 5.87 -4.40 -12.49
CA GLU A 143 6.57 -3.12 -12.35
C GLU A 143 5.58 -1.94 -12.48
N ILE A 144 5.82 -0.90 -11.69
CA ILE A 144 5.09 0.35 -11.75
C ILE A 144 5.44 1.03 -13.09
N SER A 145 4.42 1.54 -13.78
CA SER A 145 4.54 2.25 -15.06
C SER A 145 4.47 3.76 -14.92
N HIS A 146 3.69 4.26 -13.96
CA HIS A 146 3.61 5.66 -13.53
C HIS A 146 2.80 5.74 -12.23
N ILE A 147 2.90 6.90 -11.58
CA ILE A 147 2.16 7.22 -10.37
C ILE A 147 1.40 8.53 -10.59
N ASP A 148 0.11 8.54 -10.24
CA ASP A 148 -0.69 9.76 -10.19
C ASP A 148 -0.89 10.19 -8.75
N PHE A 149 -0.47 11.41 -8.43
CA PHE A 149 -0.73 12.06 -7.16
C PHE A 149 -1.85 13.08 -7.33
N CYS A 150 -2.71 13.16 -6.32
CA CYS A 150 -3.63 14.26 -6.14
C CYS A 150 -3.29 14.98 -4.85
N PHE A 151 -2.92 16.25 -4.98
CA PHE A 151 -2.56 17.12 -3.87
C PHE A 151 -3.74 17.97 -3.46
N ILE A 152 -3.71 18.41 -2.22
CA ILE A 152 -4.59 19.42 -1.64
C ILE A 152 -3.75 20.38 -0.80
N PRO A 153 -4.28 21.55 -0.49
CA PRO A 153 -3.83 22.37 0.62
C PRO A 153 -3.66 21.55 1.89
N SER A 154 -2.54 21.72 2.57
CA SER A 154 -2.31 21.09 3.86
C SER A 154 -2.92 21.93 4.97
N ASP A 155 -3.93 21.38 5.63
CA ASP A 155 -4.39 21.87 6.93
C ASP A 155 -3.55 21.25 8.08
N TYR A 156 -2.41 20.59 7.81
CA TYR A 156 -1.47 20.23 8.87
C TYR A 156 -0.83 21.50 9.38
N ASP A 157 -1.45 22.05 10.42
CA ASP A 157 -1.04 23.23 11.17
C ASP A 157 0.48 23.23 11.37
N ASN A 158 1.19 23.94 10.50
CA ASN A 158 2.62 24.13 10.46
C ASN A 158 3.03 25.10 11.58
N GLY A 159 2.51 24.90 12.80
CA GLY A 159 2.84 25.60 14.03
C GLY A 159 2.71 27.13 14.00
N ASN A 160 2.33 27.73 12.88
CA ASN A 160 2.15 29.16 12.76
C ASN A 160 0.71 29.49 13.08
N GLY A 161 0.39 29.40 14.37
CA GLY A 161 -0.93 29.68 14.90
C GLY A 161 -1.44 31.02 14.41
N ASN A 162 -2.30 30.99 13.41
CA ASN A 162 -3.24 32.05 13.16
C ASN A 162 -4.63 31.44 13.34
N GLY A 163 -5.04 31.35 14.60
CA GLY A 163 -6.41 31.12 15.00
C GLY A 163 -7.29 32.26 14.46
N GLY A 164 -7.65 32.18 13.20
CA GLY A 164 -8.65 33.01 12.55
C GLY A 164 -10.00 32.33 12.69
N GLY A 165 -10.54 32.31 13.90
CA GLY A 165 -11.91 31.87 14.13
C GLY A 165 -12.86 32.70 13.28
N THR A 166 -13.73 32.04 12.52
CA THR A 166 -14.88 32.67 11.88
C THR A 166 -16.13 32.42 12.72
N ALA A 167 -16.83 33.53 12.92
CA ALA A 167 -18.05 33.70 13.69
C ALA A 167 -19.28 33.02 13.05
#